data_AF-A0A966J2X4-F1
#
_entry.id   AF-A0A966J2X4-F1
#
_cell.length_a   1.000
_cell.length_b   1.000
_cell.length_c   1.000
_cell.angle_alpha   90.00
_cell.angle_beta   90.00
_cell.angle_gamma   90.00
#
_symmetry.space_group_name_H-M   'P 1'
#
loop_
_entity.id
_entity.type
_entity.pdbx_description
1 polymer ?
#
loop_
_entity_poly.entity_id
_entity_poly.type
_entity_poly.pdbx_seq_one_letter_code
_entity_poly.pdbx_strand_id
1 'polypeptide(L)'
;MSLGGRFERVLKDLPDMGGGTLGIGVSADYWRYDYGNYYRYSYLPIGVTGNYHVKLENKKVDVFGGVGLGYNIIGCSYSGPAGTLGDLCQNGSIYLIARAGGRYFLSDKTAIYGDVGAGASALNIGLTFKIK
;
A
#
# COMPACT_ATOMS: atom_id res chain seq x y z
N MET A 1 1.04 -4.44 -10.38
CA MET A 1 0.35 -3.19 -10.03
C MET A 1 -0.78 -3.55 -9.09
N SER A 2 -0.86 -2.86 -7.96
CA SER A 2 -1.96 -2.99 -7.00
C SER A 2 -2.79 -1.71 -6.97
N LEU A 3 -4.06 -1.86 -6.61
CA LEU A 3 -4.97 -0.76 -6.33
C LEU A 3 -5.33 -0.81 -4.85
N GLY A 4 -5.20 0.31 -4.14
CA GLY A 4 -5.40 0.31 -2.69
C GLY A 4 -5.95 1.59 -2.09
N GLY A 5 -6.26 1.47 -0.81
CA GLY A 5 -6.71 2.55 0.05
C GLY A 5 -5.78 2.67 1.24
N ARG A 6 -5.54 3.91 1.67
CA ARG A 6 -4.69 4.20 2.83
C ARG A 6 -5.33 5.21 3.74
N PHE A 7 -5.00 5.07 5.01
CA PHE A 7 -5.32 6.04 6.03
C PHE A 7 -4.04 6.47 6.70
N GLU A 8 -3.85 7.78 6.85
CA GLU A 8 -2.65 8.33 7.46
C GLU A 8 -3.00 9.34 8.53
N ARG A 9 -2.24 9.28 9.62
CA ARG A 9 -2.25 10.24 10.72
C ARG A 9 -0.89 10.89 10.84
N VAL A 10 -0.86 12.22 10.76
CA VAL A 10 0.35 13.00 11.02
C VAL A 10 0.60 13.01 12.52
N LEU A 11 1.82 12.65 12.93
CA LEU A 11 2.20 12.56 14.34
C LEU A 11 3.01 13.78 14.77
N LYS A 12 4.00 14.18 13.96
CA LYS A 12 4.97 15.20 14.37
C LYS A 12 5.51 15.98 13.19
N ASP A 13 5.58 17.29 13.33
CA ASP A 13 6.39 18.15 12.46
C ASP A 13 7.86 18.07 12.85
N LEU A 14 8.74 17.91 11.86
CA LEU A 14 10.19 17.87 12.02
C LEU A 14 10.80 19.09 11.32
N PRO A 15 10.67 20.30 11.92
CA PRO A 15 11.21 21.52 11.35
C PRO A 15 12.72 21.45 11.11
N ASP A 16 13.44 20.77 12.01
CA ASP A 16 14.91 20.64 11.97
C ASP A 16 15.42 19.68 10.89
N MET A 17 14.56 18.89 10.25
CA MET A 17 14.91 17.94 9.19
C MET A 17 14.52 18.44 7.79
N GLY A 18 14.66 19.73 7.52
CA GLY A 18 14.22 20.32 6.24
C GLY A 18 12.70 20.55 6.19
N GLY A 19 12.08 20.76 7.35
CA GLY A 19 10.67 21.16 7.44
C GLY A 19 9.65 20.04 7.29
N GLY A 20 10.05 18.78 7.11
CA GLY A 20 9.11 17.68 6.81
C GLY A 20 8.18 17.29 7.95
N THR A 21 7.27 16.36 7.67
CA THR A 21 6.33 15.83 8.66
C THR A 21 6.41 14.31 8.72
N LEU A 22 6.31 13.77 9.93
CA LEU A 22 6.27 12.34 10.17
C LEU A 22 4.83 11.90 10.44
N GLY A 23 4.39 10.88 9.73
CA GLY A 23 3.08 10.26 9.88
C GLY A 23 3.18 8.76 10.06
N ILE A 24 2.12 8.19 10.60
CA ILE A 24 1.88 6.75 10.58
C ILE A 24 0.66 6.47 9.71
N GLY A 25 0.78 5.49 8.84
CA GLY A 25 -0.28 5.08 7.93
C GLY A 25 -0.59 3.61 8.04
N VAL A 26 -1.83 3.26 7.73
CA VAL A 26 -2.26 1.90 7.46
C VAL A 26 -2.70 1.79 6.01
N SER A 27 -2.38 0.68 5.36
CA SER A 27 -2.71 0.43 3.97
C SER A 27 -3.41 -0.91 3.80
N ALA A 28 -4.34 -0.95 2.87
CA ALA A 28 -4.88 -2.18 2.31
C ALA A 28 -4.86 -2.04 0.78
N ASP A 29 -4.09 -2.89 0.11
CA ASP A 29 -4.02 -2.90 -1.34
C ASP A 29 -4.55 -4.25 -1.85
N TYR A 30 -5.16 -4.26 -3.04
CA TYR A 30 -5.66 -5.47 -3.66
C TYR A 30 -5.04 -5.62 -5.04
N TRP A 31 -4.59 -6.83 -5.34
CA TRP A 31 -4.23 -7.20 -6.70
C TRP A 31 -4.59 -8.66 -6.97
N ARG A 32 -4.86 -8.94 -8.23
CA ARG A 32 -5.29 -10.25 -8.70
C ARG A 32 -4.46 -10.64 -9.91
N TYR A 33 -4.14 -11.92 -9.98
CA TYR A 33 -3.48 -12.52 -11.11
C TYR A 33 -4.17 -13.82 -11.50
N ASP A 34 -4.49 -13.91 -12.79
CA ASP A 34 -5.15 -15.05 -13.39
C ASP A 34 -4.08 -15.90 -14.08
N TYR A 35 -3.92 -17.14 -13.64
CA TYR A 35 -2.97 -18.09 -14.21
C TYR A 35 -3.74 -19.17 -14.98
N GLY A 36 -3.85 -18.98 -16.30
CA GLY A 36 -4.64 -19.84 -17.17
C GLY A 36 -6.16 -19.71 -16.93
N ASN A 37 -6.93 -20.72 -17.38
CA ASN A 37 -8.40 -20.68 -17.33
C ASN A 37 -9.00 -21.13 -15.99
N TYR A 38 -8.19 -21.68 -15.07
CA TYR A 38 -8.70 -22.39 -13.89
C TYR A 38 -8.09 -21.94 -12.57
N TYR A 39 -6.95 -21.23 -12.56
CA TYR A 39 -6.28 -20.79 -11.33
C TYR A 39 -6.30 -19.28 -11.22
N ARG A 40 -6.69 -18.83 -10.04
CA ARG A 40 -6.94 -17.42 -9.80
C ARG A 40 -6.45 -17.06 -8.41
N TYR A 41 -5.40 -16.25 -8.39
CA TYR A 41 -4.73 -15.81 -7.18
C TYR A 41 -5.11 -14.37 -6.87
N SER A 42 -5.53 -14.14 -5.65
CA SER A 42 -5.80 -12.82 -5.11
C SER A 42 -4.88 -12.55 -3.94
N TYR A 43 -4.37 -11.33 -3.88
CA TYR A 43 -3.51 -10.88 -2.80
C TYR A 43 -4.14 -9.63 -2.18
N LEU A 44 -4.26 -9.67 -0.86
CA LEU A 44 -4.71 -8.56 -0.03
C LEU A 44 -3.60 -8.25 0.99
N PRO A 45 -2.53 -7.56 0.58
CA PRO A 45 -1.59 -6.95 1.50
C PRO A 45 -2.25 -5.91 2.39
N ILE A 46 -2.03 -6.06 3.69
CA ILE A 46 -2.29 -5.04 4.68
C ILE A 46 -0.97 -4.59 5.30
N GLY A 47 -0.85 -3.32 5.66
CA GLY A 47 0.42 -2.80 6.15
C GLY A 47 0.27 -1.63 7.11
N VAL A 48 1.32 -1.45 7.91
CA VAL A 48 1.52 -0.29 8.79
C VAL A 48 2.86 0.33 8.41
N THR A 49 2.87 1.63 8.12
CA THR A 49 4.05 2.35 7.62
C THR A 49 4.27 3.64 8.39
N GLY A 50 5.52 3.91 8.76
CA GLY A 50 5.96 5.26 9.11
C GLY A 50 6.37 5.99 7.84
N ASN A 51 5.75 7.13 7.56
CA ASN A 51 5.99 7.93 6.38
C ASN A 51 6.59 9.28 6.77
N TYR A 52 7.64 9.68 6.06
CA TYR A 52 8.23 11.00 6.10
C TYR A 52 7.82 11.78 4.84
N HIS A 53 7.24 12.95 5.05
CA HIS A 53 6.70 13.82 4.00
C HIS A 53 7.56 15.06 3.86
N VAL A 54 8.04 15.31 2.65
CA VAL A 54 8.86 16.47 2.32
C VAL A 54 7.95 17.64 1.99
N LYS A 55 8.12 18.77 2.70
CA LYS A 55 7.37 19.99 2.40
C LYS A 55 7.90 20.58 1.10
N LEU A 56 7.08 20.50 0.05
CA LEU A 56 7.27 21.20 -1.21
C LEU A 56 6.57 22.57 -1.14
N GLU A 57 7.05 23.55 -1.92
CA GLU A 57 6.38 24.85 -2.04
C GLU A 57 4.94 24.69 -2.57
N ASN A 58 4.72 23.68 -3.43
CA ASN A 58 3.40 23.36 -3.95
C ASN A 58 2.59 22.51 -2.95
N LYS A 59 1.63 23.13 -2.28
CA LYS A 59 0.74 22.46 -1.30
C LYS A 59 -0.12 21.33 -1.88
N LYS A 60 -0.28 21.24 -3.21
CA LYS A 60 -1.07 20.18 -3.85
C LYS A 60 -0.29 18.88 -4.05
N VAL A 61 1.04 18.95 -4.09
CA VAL A 61 1.90 17.80 -4.31
C VAL A 61 2.73 17.56 -3.07
N ASP A 62 2.75 16.32 -2.61
CA ASP A 62 3.57 15.91 -1.48
C ASP A 62 4.36 14.67 -1.86
N VAL A 63 5.67 14.72 -1.64
CA VAL A 63 6.58 13.61 -1.89
C VAL A 63 6.94 12.99 -0.57
N PHE A 64 6.91 11.67 -0.52
CA PHE A 64 7.09 10.93 0.72
C PHE A 64 7.96 9.69 0.54
N GLY A 65 8.68 9.37 1.60
CA GLY A 65 9.41 8.12 1.76
C GLY A 65 8.93 7.43 3.03
N GLY A 66 8.80 6.11 3.03
CA GLY A 66 8.30 5.39 4.19
C GLY A 66 8.85 3.99 4.32
N VAL A 67 8.80 3.50 5.54
CA VAL A 67 9.17 2.13 5.89
C VAL A 67 8.14 1.53 6.83
N GLY A 68 8.01 0.21 6.83
CA GLY A 68 6.97 -0.43 7.63
C GLY A 68 6.98 -1.95 7.58
N LEU A 69 5.91 -2.51 8.10
CA LEU A 69 5.64 -3.94 8.11
C LEU A 69 4.29 -4.20 7.45
N GLY A 70 4.21 -5.27 6.69
CA GLY A 70 2.97 -5.73 6.09
C GLY A 70 2.75 -7.21 6.27
N TYR A 71 1.51 -7.62 6.06
CA TYR A 71 1.07 -9.00 6.05
C TYR A 71 0.28 -9.26 4.76
N ASN A 72 0.70 -10.25 3.99
CA ASN A 72 0.01 -10.64 2.77
C ASN A 72 -1.04 -11.68 3.07
N ILE A 73 -2.31 -11.39 2.77
CA ILE A 73 -3.37 -12.41 2.77
C ILE A 73 -3.49 -12.95 1.34
N ILE A 74 -3.24 -14.24 1.15
CA ILE A 74 -3.26 -14.91 -0.15
C ILE A 74 -4.54 -15.73 -0.25
N GLY A 75 -5.35 -15.45 -1.26
CA GLY A 75 -6.50 -16.25 -1.64
C GLY A 75 -6.23 -17.00 -2.94
N CYS A 76 -6.51 -18.30 -2.97
CA CYS A 76 -6.51 -19.09 -4.19
C CYS A 76 -7.94 -19.55 -4.49
N SER A 77 -8.37 -19.41 -5.74
CA SER A 77 -9.62 -19.97 -6.22
C SER A 77 -9.33 -20.86 -7.43
N TYR A 78 -9.85 -22.10 -7.37
CA TYR A 78 -9.79 -23.08 -8.44
C TYR A 78 -11.20 -23.39 -8.95
N SER A 79 -11.39 -23.34 -10.26
CA SER A 79 -12.70 -23.56 -10.91
C SER A 79 -12.72 -24.79 -11.85
N GLY A 80 -11.81 -25.74 -11.67
CA GLY A 80 -11.80 -26.99 -12.45
C GLY A 80 -12.68 -28.11 -11.86
N PRO A 81 -12.73 -29.29 -12.50
CA PRO A 81 -13.56 -30.41 -12.08
C PRO A 81 -13.31 -30.78 -10.61
N ALA A 82 -14.40 -30.96 -9.84
CA ALA A 82 -14.32 -31.26 -8.42
C ALA A 82 -13.54 -32.57 -8.16
N GLY A 83 -12.53 -32.51 -7.28
CA GLY A 83 -11.80 -33.68 -6.80
C GLY A 83 -10.33 -33.80 -7.22
N THR A 84 -9.75 -32.85 -7.95
CA THR A 84 -8.38 -33.00 -8.47
C THR A 84 -7.26 -32.42 -7.62
N LEU A 85 -7.48 -31.46 -6.72
CA LEU A 85 -6.38 -30.87 -5.94
C LEU A 85 -6.81 -30.40 -4.55
N GLY A 86 -6.02 -30.78 -3.55
CA GLY A 86 -6.12 -30.28 -2.18
C GLY A 86 -5.85 -28.78 -2.10
N ASP A 87 -6.25 -28.19 -0.97
CA ASP A 87 -6.13 -26.78 -0.66
C ASP A 87 -4.68 -26.29 -0.76
N LEU A 88 -4.29 -25.79 -1.95
CA LEU A 88 -2.96 -25.22 -2.23
C LEU A 88 -2.84 -23.77 -1.72
N CYS A 89 -3.78 -23.29 -0.90
CA CYS A 89 -3.75 -21.95 -0.34
C CYS A 89 -2.53 -21.80 0.59
N GLN A 90 -1.52 -21.05 0.12
CA GLN A 90 -0.38 -20.71 0.96
C GLN A 90 -0.79 -19.77 2.09
N ASN A 91 -0.17 -19.99 3.25
CA ASN A 91 -0.28 -19.14 4.42
C ASN A 91 0.23 -17.73 4.11
N GLY A 92 -0.46 -16.73 4.66
CA GLY A 92 -0.02 -15.34 4.56
C GLY A 92 1.34 -15.12 5.22
N SER A 93 2.12 -14.17 4.71
CA SER A 93 3.48 -13.89 5.15
C SER A 93 3.66 -12.45 5.60
N ILE A 94 4.50 -12.25 6.61
CA ILE A 94 4.95 -10.92 7.04
C ILE A 94 6.10 -10.48 6.12
N TYR A 95 6.12 -9.21 5.74
CA TYR A 95 7.17 -8.62 4.91
C TYR A 95 7.49 -7.19 5.36
N LEU A 96 8.69 -6.73 5.00
CA LEU A 96 9.09 -5.33 5.19
C LEU A 96 8.61 -4.48 4.03
N ILE A 97 8.15 -3.28 4.36
CA ILE A 97 7.74 -2.25 3.40
C ILE A 97 8.85 -1.21 3.36
N ALA A 98 9.35 -0.91 2.17
CA ALA A 98 10.19 0.26 1.90
C ALA A 98 9.66 0.92 0.63
N ARG A 99 9.32 2.19 0.70
CA ARG A 99 8.48 2.85 -0.32
C ARG A 99 8.88 4.31 -0.50
N ALA A 100 8.79 4.79 -1.73
CA ALA A 100 8.94 6.19 -2.08
C ALA A 100 7.91 6.55 -3.16
N GLY A 101 7.29 7.71 -3.03
CA GLY A 101 6.23 8.10 -3.94
C GLY A 101 5.78 9.54 -3.78
N GLY A 102 4.77 9.88 -4.55
CA GLY A 102 4.11 11.18 -4.51
C GLY A 102 2.61 11.03 -4.30
N ARG A 103 1.99 12.04 -3.69
CA ARG A 103 0.54 12.19 -3.62
C ARG A 103 0.11 13.55 -4.11
N TYR A 104 -1.06 13.59 -4.74
CA TYR A 104 -1.72 14.79 -5.22
C TYR A 104 -3.03 14.99 -4.46
N PHE A 105 -3.14 16.08 -3.71
CA PHE A 105 -4.32 16.39 -2.91
C PHE A 105 -5.48 16.84 -3.79
N LEU A 106 -6.55 16.04 -3.77
CA LEU A 106 -7.84 16.39 -4.37
C LEU A 106 -8.64 17.31 -3.43
N SER A 107 -8.43 17.14 -2.11
CA SER A 107 -8.98 17.97 -1.05
C SER A 107 -8.06 17.92 0.19
N ASP A 108 -8.34 18.70 1.22
CA ASP A 108 -7.58 18.70 2.48
C ASP A 108 -7.55 17.35 3.21
N LYS A 109 -8.47 16.43 2.86
CA LYS A 109 -8.61 15.11 3.48
C LYS A 109 -8.31 13.95 2.55
N THR A 110 -8.28 14.17 1.24
CA THR A 110 -8.18 13.09 0.25
C THR A 110 -7.12 13.42 -0.78
N ALA A 111 -6.20 12.49 -1.00
CA ALA A 111 -5.21 12.59 -2.06
C ALA A 111 -5.14 11.28 -2.85
N ILE A 112 -4.87 11.39 -4.14
CA ILE A 112 -4.43 10.24 -4.94
C ILE A 112 -2.93 10.06 -4.73
N TYR A 113 -2.46 8.82 -4.62
CA TYR A 113 -1.03 8.51 -4.50
C TYR A 113 -0.58 7.61 -5.63
N GLY A 114 0.70 7.74 -5.97
CA GLY A 114 1.46 6.78 -6.77
C GLY A 114 2.81 6.57 -6.11
N ASP A 115 3.18 5.32 -5.89
CA ASP A 115 4.44 4.97 -5.24
C ASP A 115 5.05 3.70 -5.79
N VAL A 116 6.36 3.61 -5.61
CA VAL A 116 7.17 2.44 -5.91
C VAL A 116 7.90 1.99 -4.66
N GLY A 117 8.14 0.69 -4.54
CA GLY A 117 8.76 0.18 -3.34
C GLY A 117 9.01 -1.32 -3.33
N ALA A 118 9.78 -1.73 -2.34
CA ALA A 118 9.92 -3.12 -1.94
C ALA A 118 8.82 -3.46 -0.93
N GLY A 119 8.09 -4.54 -1.19
CA GLY A 119 6.97 -5.00 -0.37
C GLY A 119 5.96 -5.79 -1.20
N ALA A 120 4.66 -5.54 -0.99
CA ALA A 120 3.59 -6.28 -1.64
C ALA A 120 3.46 -6.07 -3.16
N SER A 121 3.82 -4.88 -3.65
CA SER A 121 3.87 -4.60 -5.08
C SER A 121 4.93 -3.56 -5.39
N ALA A 122 5.60 -3.72 -6.53
CA ALA A 122 6.61 -2.79 -7.01
C ALA A 122 6.03 -1.42 -7.39
N LEU A 123 4.75 -1.38 -7.78
CA LEU A 123 4.02 -0.17 -8.13
C LEU A 123 2.62 -0.22 -7.52
N ASN A 124 2.29 0.77 -6.69
CA ASN A 124 0.99 0.92 -6.04
C ASN A 124 0.38 2.27 -6.41
N ILE A 125 -0.89 2.26 -6.76
CA ILE A 125 -1.67 3.48 -7.04
C ILE A 125 -2.96 3.39 -6.22
N GLY A 126 -3.46 4.50 -5.70
CA GLY A 126 -4.67 4.47 -4.90
C GLY A 126 -5.04 5.79 -4.27
N LEU A 127 -5.96 5.70 -3.30
CA LEU A 127 -6.44 6.86 -2.54
C LEU A 127 -5.92 6.82 -1.12
N THR A 128 -5.46 7.96 -0.62
CA THR A 128 -5.13 8.15 0.79
C THR A 128 -6.11 9.12 1.44
N PHE A 129 -6.47 8.82 2.67
CA PHE A 129 -7.35 9.63 3.49
C PHE A 129 -6.60 10.08 4.74
N LYS A 130 -6.59 11.39 4.98
CA LYS A 130 -6.03 11.97 6.19
C LYS A 130 -7.04 11.83 7.33
N ILE A 131 -6.63 11.19 8.43
CA ILE A 131 -7.40 11.11 9.67
C ILE A 131 -6.94 12.25 10.60
N LYS A 132 -7.90 12.90 11.29
CA LYS A 132 -7.62 13.91 12.32
C LYS A 132 -7.04 13.28 13.59
#